data_AF-A0A369XYC4-F1
#
_entry.id   AF-A0A369XYC4-F1
#
_cell.length_a   1.000
_cell.length_b   1.000
_cell.length_c   1.000
_cell.angle_alpha   90.00
_cell.angle_beta   90.00
_cell.angle_gamma   90.00
#
_symmetry.space_group_name_H-M   'P 1'
#
loop_
_entity.id
_entity.type
_entity.pdbx_description
1 polymer ?
#
loop_
_entity_poly.entity_id
_entity_poly.type
_entity_poly.pdbx_seq_one_letter_code
_entity_poly.pdbx_strand_id
1 'polypeptide(L)'
;MDRFDGKPVLIVPVKDGIKKPEDLINNAPNSPIYRADQNKKSNNSKTHKRSGFYKHLMNGVSNMLPFVVGGGILIAVSFMFGIKAFDPADPQFNKFAKFLMDVGGGGAFALMVPILAGFIGMSIADRPGFMPAMVGGMMANSNGGGFLGGLLAGFIGGYVVNLIKKSTSNMPESMEGLKPILIFPVLGLFITEGAIPFAAADPLKIIPACIIGSALAGGLAMYFGTELPAPHGGLFVIPIITHPMMYLFSVVTGSLATAGIIGTLKKEI
;
A
#
# COMPACT_ATOMS: atom_id res chain seq x y z
N MET A 1 -23.14 17.08 13.42
CA MET A 1 -23.13 18.53 13.72
C MET A 1 -24.57 18.98 14.02
N ASP A 2 -25.39 18.07 14.50
CA ASP A 2 -26.83 18.10 14.23
C ASP A 2 -27.55 19.03 15.22
N ARG A 3 -26.91 19.29 16.38
CA ARG A 3 -27.31 20.30 17.37
C ARG A 3 -27.28 21.76 16.86
N PHE A 4 -26.68 21.99 15.70
CA PHE A 4 -26.59 23.32 15.08
C PHE A 4 -27.54 23.49 13.89
N ASP A 5 -28.43 22.54 13.66
CA ASP A 5 -29.47 22.66 12.64
C ASP A 5 -30.35 23.90 12.89
N GLY A 6 -30.62 24.65 11.83
CA GLY A 6 -31.40 25.89 11.87
C GLY A 6 -30.68 27.10 12.48
N LYS A 7 -29.39 26.98 12.87
CA LYS A 7 -28.62 28.08 13.45
C LYS A 7 -27.62 28.68 12.45
N PRO A 8 -27.27 29.97 12.54
CA PRO A 8 -26.16 30.54 11.77
C PRO A 8 -24.85 29.92 12.25
N VAL A 9 -24.10 29.29 11.34
CA VAL A 9 -22.83 28.62 11.66
C VAL A 9 -21.76 28.99 10.65
N LEU A 10 -20.65 29.52 11.15
CA LEU A 10 -19.44 29.76 10.38
C LEU A 10 -18.49 28.56 10.50
N ILE A 11 -18.25 27.82 9.42
CA ILE A 11 -17.34 26.67 9.39
C ILE A 11 -16.01 27.10 8.78
N VAL A 12 -14.97 27.18 9.59
CA VAL A 12 -13.61 27.57 9.18
C VAL A 12 -12.56 26.60 9.71
N PRO A 13 -11.37 26.52 9.08
CA PRO A 13 -10.26 25.74 9.60
C PRO A 13 -9.82 26.20 11.00
N VAL A 14 -9.36 25.26 11.85
CA VAL A 14 -8.89 25.53 13.22
C VAL A 14 -7.82 26.64 13.27
N LYS A 15 -6.98 26.71 12.23
CA LYS A 15 -5.93 27.72 12.09
C LYS A 15 -6.48 29.15 12.04
N ASP A 16 -7.63 29.35 11.41
CA ASP A 16 -8.23 30.68 11.27
C ASP A 16 -8.81 31.16 12.60
N GLY A 17 -9.30 30.25 13.44
CA GLY A 17 -9.70 30.55 14.82
C GLY A 17 -8.57 31.12 15.69
N ILE A 18 -7.31 30.82 15.35
CA ILE A 18 -6.13 31.33 16.06
C ILE A 18 -5.63 32.63 15.43
N LYS A 19 -5.68 32.73 14.10
CA LYS A 19 -5.03 33.82 13.35
C LYS A 19 -5.93 35.02 13.05
N LYS A 20 -7.25 34.81 13.00
CA LYS A 20 -8.23 35.82 12.60
C LYS A 20 -9.47 35.80 13.51
N PRO A 21 -9.30 35.86 14.85
CA PRO A 21 -10.43 35.73 15.76
C PRO A 21 -11.44 36.88 15.60
N GLU A 22 -10.98 38.11 15.42
CA GLU A 22 -11.84 39.30 15.27
C GLU A 22 -12.69 39.23 14.00
N ASP A 23 -12.09 38.85 12.87
CA ASP A 23 -12.82 38.66 11.61
C ASP A 23 -13.92 37.59 11.76
N LEU A 24 -13.66 36.51 12.51
CA LEU A 24 -14.62 35.44 12.71
C LEU A 24 -15.76 35.86 13.63
N ILE A 25 -15.49 36.65 14.67
CA ILE A 25 -16.52 37.18 15.57
C ILE A 25 -17.43 38.16 14.83
N ASN A 26 -16.86 39.05 14.00
CA ASN A 26 -17.62 40.04 13.25
C ASN A 26 -18.46 39.43 12.12
N ASN A 27 -18.01 38.30 11.55
CA ASN A 27 -18.72 37.60 10.47
C ASN A 27 -19.68 36.50 10.97
N ALA A 28 -19.60 36.10 12.25
CA ALA A 28 -20.52 35.14 12.84
C ALA A 28 -22.01 35.50 12.72
N PRO A 29 -22.44 36.79 12.87
CA PRO A 29 -23.85 37.18 12.75
C PRO A 29 -24.40 37.03 11.32
N ASN A 30 -23.54 37.18 10.29
CA ASN A 30 -23.91 37.11 8.88
C ASN A 30 -23.69 35.73 8.27
N SER A 31 -23.55 34.70 9.11
CA SER A 31 -23.23 33.35 8.67
C SER A 31 -24.43 32.62 8.08
N PRO A 32 -24.22 31.73 7.10
CA PRO A 32 -25.30 30.94 6.51
C PRO A 32 -25.96 30.05 7.58
N ILE A 33 -27.27 29.87 7.46
CA ILE A 33 -28.03 28.96 8.31
C ILE A 33 -27.61 27.53 7.97
N TYR A 34 -27.08 26.82 8.96
CA TYR A 34 -26.71 25.42 8.84
C TYR A 34 -27.97 24.57 8.79
N ARG A 35 -28.09 23.71 7.77
CA ARG A 35 -29.12 22.67 7.69
C ARG A 35 -28.49 21.30 7.83
N ALA A 36 -28.93 20.54 8.83
CA ALA A 36 -28.55 19.15 8.99
C ALA A 36 -29.32 18.31 7.97
N ASP A 37 -28.69 18.01 6.84
CA ASP A 37 -29.26 17.15 5.81
C ASP A 37 -29.17 15.69 6.26
N GLN A 38 -30.32 15.08 6.61
CA GLN A 38 -30.38 13.68 7.07
C GLN A 38 -30.08 12.66 5.95
N ASN A 39 -29.85 13.08 4.70
CA ASN A 39 -29.66 12.12 3.60
C ASN A 39 -28.64 12.49 2.52
N LYS A 40 -27.57 13.23 2.85
CA LYS A 40 -26.45 13.41 1.92
C LYS A 40 -25.09 13.43 2.59
N LYS A 41 -24.27 12.44 2.20
CA LYS A 41 -22.80 12.44 2.21
C LYS A 41 -22.26 13.86 2.02
N SER A 42 -21.53 14.31 3.04
CA SER A 42 -20.61 15.45 3.09
C SER A 42 -20.20 15.97 1.71
N ASN A 43 -20.88 17.02 1.24
CA ASN A 43 -20.36 17.89 0.19
C ASN A 43 -19.55 18.98 0.88
N ASN A 44 -18.27 18.65 1.08
CA ASN A 44 -17.27 19.52 1.67
C ASN A 44 -17.14 20.81 0.84
N SER A 45 -17.18 21.95 1.54
CA SER A 45 -16.88 23.27 1.03
C SER A 45 -15.53 23.29 0.31
N LYS A 46 -15.44 24.11 -0.76
CA LYS A 46 -14.26 24.31 -1.61
C LYS A 46 -13.09 24.93 -0.83
N THR A 47 -12.46 24.13 0.02
CA THR A 47 -11.09 24.37 0.48
C THR A 47 -10.18 23.92 -0.65
N HIS A 48 -9.23 24.76 -1.09
CA HIS A 48 -8.23 24.41 -2.11
C HIS A 48 -7.75 22.97 -1.91
N LYS A 49 -8.22 22.06 -2.77
CA LYS A 49 -7.83 20.64 -2.78
C LYS A 49 -6.33 20.63 -3.10
N ARG A 50 -5.48 20.60 -2.08
CA ARG A 50 -4.13 20.06 -2.24
C ARG A 50 -4.31 18.74 -2.96
N SER A 51 -3.66 18.59 -4.11
CA SER A 51 -3.73 17.38 -4.94
C SER A 51 -3.66 16.14 -4.06
N GLY A 52 -4.58 15.19 -4.22
CA GLY A 52 -4.62 13.97 -3.40
C GLY A 52 -3.25 13.28 -3.36
N PHE A 53 -2.55 13.28 -4.50
CA PHE A 53 -1.18 12.79 -4.62
C PHE A 53 -0.20 13.50 -3.67
N TYR A 54 -0.19 14.84 -3.62
CA TYR A 54 0.68 15.60 -2.73
C TYR A 54 0.40 15.30 -1.25
N LYS A 55 -0.89 15.13 -0.89
CA LYS A 55 -1.25 14.74 0.48
C LYS A 55 -0.63 13.38 0.87
N HIS A 56 -0.74 12.39 -0.02
CA HIS A 56 -0.19 11.05 0.21
C HIS A 56 1.33 11.06 0.30
N LEU A 57 1.97 11.77 -0.64
CA LEU A 57 3.41 11.97 -0.66
C LEU A 57 3.91 12.63 0.63
N MET A 58 3.25 13.70 1.05
CA MET A 58 3.63 14.41 2.27
C MET A 58 3.45 13.56 3.52
N ASN A 59 2.43 12.70 3.57
CA ASN A 59 2.28 11.77 4.69
C ASN A 59 3.47 10.81 4.78
N GLY A 60 3.95 10.28 3.65
CA GLY A 60 5.18 9.49 3.61
C GLY A 60 6.39 10.27 4.10
N VAL A 61 6.68 11.40 3.45
CA VAL A 61 7.88 12.20 3.72
C VAL A 61 7.92 12.67 5.18
N SER A 62 6.81 13.16 5.73
CA SER A 62 6.78 13.65 7.11
C SER A 62 7.07 12.55 8.15
N ASN A 63 6.64 11.31 7.90
CA ASN A 63 6.93 10.19 8.79
C ASN A 63 8.33 9.60 8.57
N MET A 64 8.93 9.81 7.39
CA MET A 64 10.30 9.43 7.09
C MET A 64 11.34 10.37 7.71
N LEU A 65 11.03 11.67 7.85
CA LEU A 65 11.98 12.69 8.30
C LEU A 65 12.70 12.36 9.63
N PRO A 66 12.02 11.88 10.70
CA PRO A 66 12.72 11.52 11.95
C PRO A 66 13.78 10.44 11.78
N PHE A 67 13.58 9.49 10.86
CA PHE A 67 14.55 8.42 10.57
C PHE A 67 15.78 8.97 9.84
N VAL A 68 15.57 9.88 8.89
CA VAL A 68 16.67 10.52 8.14
C VAL A 68 17.49 11.41 9.06
N VAL A 69 16.83 12.24 9.86
CA VAL A 69 17.51 13.17 10.76
C VAL A 69 18.25 12.40 11.87
N GLY A 70 17.58 11.46 12.52
CA GLY A 70 18.20 10.64 13.57
C GLY A 70 19.34 9.76 13.04
N GLY A 71 19.10 9.02 11.95
CA GLY A 71 20.11 8.17 11.34
C GLY A 71 21.29 8.96 10.76
N GLY A 72 21.02 10.04 10.04
CA GLY A 72 22.03 10.89 9.43
C GLY A 72 22.96 11.55 10.46
N ILE A 73 22.42 12.02 11.59
CA ILE A 73 23.25 12.59 12.67
C ILE A 73 24.16 11.51 13.27
N LEU A 74 23.65 10.30 13.55
CA LEU A 74 24.47 9.22 14.11
C LEU A 74 25.59 8.78 13.14
N ILE A 75 25.29 8.68 11.85
CA ILE A 75 26.29 8.42 10.80
C ILE A 75 27.36 9.52 10.78
N ALA A 76 26.94 10.79 10.84
CA ALA A 76 27.88 11.92 10.86
C ALA A 76 28.80 11.87 12.08
N VAL A 77 28.27 11.55 13.27
CA VAL A 77 29.07 11.38 14.49
C VAL A 77 30.02 10.19 14.36
N SER A 78 29.60 9.09 13.72
CA SER A 78 30.50 7.97 13.42
C SER A 78 31.72 8.42 12.63
N PHE A 79 31.54 9.26 11.61
CA PHE A 79 32.65 9.74 10.77
C PHE A 79 33.62 10.67 11.49
N MET A 80 33.23 11.27 12.62
CA MET A 80 34.16 12.07 13.44
C MET A 80 35.29 11.22 14.04
N PHE A 81 35.08 9.91 14.21
CA PHE A 81 36.09 8.97 14.69
C PHE A 81 37.00 8.43 13.57
N GLY A 82 36.73 8.80 12.31
CA GLY A 82 37.41 8.33 11.11
C GLY A 82 36.40 7.85 10.07
N ILE A 83 36.67 8.14 8.79
CA ILE A 83 35.74 7.83 7.68
C ILE A 83 35.46 6.32 7.61
N LYS A 84 36.44 5.49 7.95
CA LYS A 84 36.32 4.02 7.94
C LYS A 84 36.35 3.39 9.34
N ALA A 85 36.26 4.20 10.40
CA ALA A 85 36.35 3.71 11.78
C ALA A 85 35.21 2.74 12.18
N PHE A 86 34.17 2.64 11.37
CA PHE A 86 33.09 1.68 11.56
C PHE A 86 33.41 0.27 11.02
N ASP A 87 34.45 0.13 10.19
CA ASP A 87 34.86 -1.13 9.56
C ASP A 87 35.83 -1.89 10.47
N PRO A 88 35.49 -3.12 10.94
CA PRO A 88 36.39 -3.96 11.74
C PRO A 88 37.72 -4.31 11.08
N ALA A 89 37.81 -4.21 9.75
CA ALA A 89 39.03 -4.50 9.01
C ALA A 89 39.97 -3.29 8.86
N ASP A 90 39.53 -2.08 9.23
CA ASP A 90 40.31 -0.86 9.07
C ASP A 90 41.18 -0.56 10.32
N PRO A 91 42.43 -0.10 10.18
CA PRO A 91 43.26 0.32 11.31
C PRO A 91 42.63 1.42 12.19
N GLN A 92 41.70 2.20 11.65
CA GLN A 92 40.96 3.23 12.38
C GLN A 92 39.76 2.68 13.17
N PHE A 93 39.61 1.35 13.24
CA PHE A 93 38.44 0.72 13.84
C PHE A 93 38.16 1.20 15.26
N ASN A 94 36.93 1.63 15.46
CA ASN A 94 36.39 2.02 16.76
C ASN A 94 35.03 1.35 16.96
N LYS A 95 34.90 0.57 18.04
CA LYS A 95 33.65 -0.11 18.40
C LYS A 95 32.46 0.84 18.55
N PHE A 96 32.71 2.06 19.05
CA PHE A 96 31.67 3.08 19.20
C PHE A 96 31.25 3.67 17.86
N ALA A 97 32.19 3.93 16.95
CA ALA A 97 31.89 4.37 15.58
C ALA A 97 31.07 3.31 14.83
N LYS A 98 31.47 2.04 14.95
CA LYS A 98 30.70 0.91 14.41
C LYS A 98 29.28 0.87 14.98
N PHE A 99 29.12 1.00 16.30
CA PHE A 99 27.80 1.05 16.93
C PHE A 99 26.94 2.20 16.36
N LEU A 100 27.50 3.40 16.23
CA LEU A 100 26.80 4.55 15.66
C LEU A 100 26.40 4.33 14.20
N MET A 101 27.28 3.73 13.40
CA MET A 101 27.01 3.39 12.01
C MET A 101 25.96 2.28 11.88
N ASP A 102 26.02 1.25 12.71
CA ASP A 102 25.06 0.14 12.69
C ASP A 102 23.66 0.63 13.10
N VAL A 103 23.56 1.49 14.13
CA VAL A 103 22.29 2.09 14.56
C VAL A 103 21.78 3.12 13.55
N GLY A 104 22.65 4.03 13.12
CA GLY A 104 22.30 5.14 12.24
C GLY A 104 22.05 4.70 10.80
N GLY A 105 23.02 4.02 10.19
CA GLY A 105 22.98 3.52 8.82
C GLY A 105 22.19 2.22 8.68
N GLY A 106 22.59 1.19 9.43
CA GLY A 106 21.97 -0.15 9.34
C GLY A 106 20.55 -0.23 9.90
N GLY A 107 20.23 0.60 10.89
CA GLY A 107 18.90 0.69 11.51
C GLY A 107 18.04 1.79 10.90
N ALA A 108 18.25 3.04 11.36
CA ALA A 108 17.35 4.15 11.06
C ALA A 108 17.31 4.52 9.57
N PHE A 109 18.47 4.63 8.92
CA PHE A 109 18.56 5.03 7.51
C PHE A 109 18.06 3.92 6.57
N ALA A 110 18.31 2.65 6.89
CA ALA A 110 17.79 1.51 6.14
C ALA A 110 16.25 1.44 6.12
N LEU A 111 15.60 1.89 7.20
CA LEU A 111 14.12 1.93 7.31
C LEU A 111 13.48 3.14 6.61
N MET A 112 14.26 4.08 6.11
CA MET A 112 13.75 5.31 5.46
C MET A 112 12.75 5.00 4.34
N VAL A 113 13.16 4.16 3.38
CA VAL A 113 12.35 3.83 2.20
C VAL A 113 11.11 2.98 2.56
N PRO A 114 11.22 1.93 3.40
CA PRO A 114 10.05 1.22 3.92
C PRO A 114 9.04 2.13 4.63
N ILE A 115 9.51 3.04 5.50
CA ILE A 115 8.65 3.97 6.24
C ILE A 115 7.94 4.92 5.29
N LEU A 116 8.66 5.51 4.34
CA LEU A 116 8.06 6.35 3.29
C LEU A 116 6.92 5.61 2.57
N ALA A 117 7.20 4.42 2.04
CA ALA A 117 6.25 3.63 1.28
C ALA A 117 5.04 3.22 2.14
N GLY A 118 5.28 2.74 3.35
CA GLY A 118 4.25 2.32 4.30
C GLY A 118 3.29 3.46 4.65
N PHE A 119 3.78 4.67 4.93
CA PHE A 119 2.92 5.80 5.26
C PHE A 119 2.21 6.40 4.03
N ILE A 120 2.77 6.28 2.82
CA ILE A 120 2.02 6.58 1.59
C ILE A 120 0.87 5.58 1.46
N GLY A 121 1.14 4.29 1.54
CA GLY A 121 0.12 3.24 1.45
C GLY A 121 -0.97 3.39 2.51
N MET A 122 -0.56 3.67 3.75
CA MET A 122 -1.49 3.94 4.86
C MET A 122 -2.38 5.16 4.59
N SER A 123 -1.84 6.21 3.98
CA SER A 123 -2.64 7.40 3.68
C SER A 123 -3.68 7.18 2.56
N ILE A 124 -3.50 6.14 1.74
CA ILE A 124 -4.39 5.79 0.61
C ILE A 124 -5.45 4.77 1.05
N ALA A 125 -5.06 3.76 1.83
CA ALA A 125 -5.93 2.64 2.19
C ALA A 125 -6.15 2.44 3.71
N ASP A 126 -5.81 3.43 4.53
CA ASP A 126 -5.79 3.37 6.00
C ASP A 126 -4.79 2.31 6.51
N ARG A 127 -4.94 1.86 7.76
CA ARG A 127 -4.06 0.84 8.38
C ARG A 127 -3.77 -0.39 7.48
N PRO A 128 -4.74 -0.95 6.74
CA PRO A 128 -4.47 -2.09 5.86
C PRO A 128 -3.42 -1.85 4.78
N GLY A 129 -3.30 -0.61 4.28
CA GLY A 129 -2.33 -0.26 3.23
C GLY A 129 -0.89 -0.16 3.72
N PHE A 130 -0.68 -0.09 5.04
CA PHE A 130 0.64 0.14 5.63
C PHE A 130 1.62 -0.99 5.34
N MET A 131 1.26 -2.22 5.70
CA MET A 131 2.18 -3.36 5.61
C MET A 131 2.56 -3.69 4.16
N PRO A 132 1.63 -3.88 3.20
CA PRO A 132 1.99 -4.24 1.83
C PRO A 132 2.88 -3.18 1.16
N ALA A 133 2.58 -1.90 1.39
CA ALA A 133 3.38 -0.80 0.86
C ALA A 133 4.77 -0.72 1.51
N MET A 134 4.87 -0.97 2.83
CA MET A 134 6.14 -0.98 3.55
C MET A 134 7.05 -2.12 3.07
N VAL A 135 6.50 -3.32 2.87
CA VAL A 135 7.26 -4.46 2.35
C VAL A 135 7.71 -4.20 0.92
N GLY A 136 6.84 -3.64 0.07
CA GLY A 136 7.25 -3.23 -1.28
C GLY A 136 8.32 -2.15 -1.30
N GLY A 137 8.29 -1.21 -0.34
CA GLY A 137 9.36 -0.25 -0.12
C GLY A 137 10.68 -0.92 0.26
N MET A 138 10.63 -1.96 1.10
CA MET A 138 11.80 -2.75 1.49
C MET A 138 12.36 -3.55 0.29
N MET A 139 11.50 -4.22 -0.47
CA MET A 139 11.90 -4.98 -1.66
C MET A 139 12.46 -4.08 -2.76
N ALA A 140 11.88 -2.90 -2.96
CA ALA A 140 12.45 -1.90 -3.86
C ALA A 140 13.85 -1.47 -3.44
N ASN A 141 14.11 -1.34 -2.14
CA ASN A 141 15.43 -0.97 -1.64
C ASN A 141 16.46 -2.11 -1.81
N SER A 142 16.06 -3.38 -1.63
CA SER A 142 16.95 -4.53 -1.83
C SER A 142 17.20 -4.86 -3.30
N ASN A 143 16.25 -4.60 -4.19
CA ASN A 143 16.31 -4.95 -5.61
C ASN A 143 16.83 -3.83 -6.52
N GLY A 144 17.50 -2.82 -5.96
CA GLY A 144 18.12 -1.72 -6.72
C GLY A 144 17.17 -0.59 -7.18
N GLY A 145 15.88 -0.66 -6.84
CA GLY A 145 14.91 0.42 -7.09
C GLY A 145 15.08 1.63 -6.15
N GLY A 146 15.69 1.42 -4.98
CA GLY A 146 16.02 2.46 -4.01
C GLY A 146 14.82 3.34 -3.64
N PHE A 147 15.06 4.64 -3.49
CA PHE A 147 14.03 5.61 -3.08
C PHE A 147 12.87 5.72 -4.09
N LEU A 148 13.18 5.76 -5.39
CA LEU A 148 12.15 5.90 -6.43
C LEU A 148 11.25 4.67 -6.51
N GLY A 149 11.85 3.48 -6.41
CA GLY A 149 11.10 2.24 -6.33
C GLY A 149 10.21 2.19 -5.09
N GLY A 150 10.69 2.64 -3.93
CA GLY A 150 9.87 2.70 -2.72
C GLY A 150 8.74 3.72 -2.78
N LEU A 151 8.95 4.86 -3.44
CA LEU A 151 7.89 5.83 -3.72
C LEU A 151 6.76 5.18 -4.55
N LEU A 152 7.13 4.51 -5.64
CA LEU A 152 6.16 3.81 -6.50
C LEU A 152 5.46 2.68 -5.74
N ALA A 153 6.21 1.87 -4.99
CA ALA A 153 5.66 0.80 -4.15
C ALA A 153 4.66 1.33 -3.12
N GLY A 154 4.93 2.51 -2.54
CA GLY A 154 4.02 3.21 -1.64
C GLY A 154 2.65 3.48 -2.25
N PHE A 155 2.63 4.04 -3.46
CA PHE A 155 1.39 4.32 -4.18
C PHE A 155 0.72 3.04 -4.68
N ILE A 156 1.47 2.14 -5.30
CA ILE A 156 0.95 0.87 -5.83
C ILE A 156 0.32 0.05 -4.70
N GLY A 157 1.05 -0.17 -3.60
CA GLY A 157 0.54 -0.90 -2.44
C GLY A 157 -0.69 -0.26 -1.83
N GLY A 158 -0.70 1.07 -1.69
CA GLY A 158 -1.88 1.81 -1.23
C GLY A 158 -3.10 1.61 -2.14
N TYR A 159 -2.94 1.77 -3.46
CA TYR A 159 -4.07 1.63 -4.40
C TYR A 159 -4.55 0.19 -4.54
N VAL A 160 -3.64 -0.79 -4.53
CA VAL A 160 -3.97 -2.22 -4.54
C VAL A 160 -4.83 -2.56 -3.32
N VAL A 161 -4.40 -2.18 -2.12
CA VAL A 161 -5.18 -2.49 -0.91
C VAL A 161 -6.52 -1.73 -0.89
N ASN A 162 -6.56 -0.50 -1.40
CA ASN A 162 -7.83 0.22 -1.55
C ASN A 162 -8.78 -0.49 -2.53
N LEU A 163 -8.25 -1.11 -3.59
CA LEU A 163 -9.02 -1.91 -4.53
C LEU A 163 -9.55 -3.18 -3.84
N ILE A 164 -8.71 -3.88 -3.07
CA ILE A 164 -9.13 -5.05 -2.27
C ILE A 164 -10.27 -4.66 -1.31
N LYS A 165 -10.13 -3.55 -0.57
CA LYS A 165 -11.19 -3.05 0.33
C LYS A 165 -12.51 -2.82 -0.39
N LYS A 166 -12.48 -2.28 -1.61
CA LYS A 166 -13.67 -2.07 -2.43
C LYS A 166 -14.26 -3.38 -2.94
N SER A 167 -13.43 -4.32 -3.39
CA SER A 167 -13.89 -5.63 -3.87
C SER A 167 -14.49 -6.48 -2.75
N THR A 168 -14.01 -6.34 -1.51
CA THR A 168 -14.49 -7.10 -0.34
C THR A 168 -15.56 -6.35 0.50
N SER A 169 -16.12 -5.24 -0.01
CA SER A 169 -17.09 -4.44 0.74
C SER A 169 -18.43 -5.16 0.97
N ASN A 170 -18.85 -6.03 0.02
CA ASN A 170 -20.14 -6.73 0.06
C ASN A 170 -20.09 -8.10 0.79
N MET A 171 -19.05 -8.36 1.57
CA MET A 171 -18.89 -9.65 2.25
C MET A 171 -19.77 -9.76 3.51
N PRO A 172 -20.29 -10.95 3.86
CA PRO A 172 -21.12 -11.16 5.06
C PRO A 172 -20.50 -10.64 6.34
N GLU A 173 -21.34 -10.25 7.30
CA GLU A 173 -20.95 -9.63 8.58
C GLU A 173 -19.99 -10.52 9.40
N SER A 174 -20.15 -11.85 9.28
CA SER A 174 -19.26 -12.85 9.90
C SER A 174 -17.79 -12.75 9.47
N MET A 175 -17.49 -12.12 8.33
CA MET A 175 -16.14 -11.98 7.77
C MET A 175 -15.53 -10.60 8.05
N GLU A 176 -16.25 -9.65 8.65
CA GLU A 176 -15.72 -8.29 8.86
C GLU A 176 -14.49 -8.25 9.75
N GLY A 177 -14.44 -9.06 10.81
CA GLY A 177 -13.27 -9.18 11.67
C GLY A 177 -12.06 -9.80 10.95
N LEU A 178 -12.30 -10.70 9.99
CA LEU A 178 -11.25 -11.38 9.24
C LEU A 178 -10.63 -10.49 8.16
N LYS A 179 -11.38 -9.50 7.64
CA LYS A 179 -10.93 -8.58 6.57
C LYS A 179 -9.59 -7.89 6.88
N PRO A 180 -9.45 -7.12 7.98
CA PRO A 180 -8.21 -6.41 8.28
C PRO A 180 -7.09 -7.29 8.83
N ILE A 181 -7.42 -8.46 9.40
CA ILE A 181 -6.44 -9.35 10.05
C ILE A 181 -5.79 -10.29 9.04
N LEU A 182 -6.58 -10.86 8.13
CA LEU A 182 -6.12 -11.89 7.21
C LEU A 182 -6.24 -11.44 5.75
N ILE A 183 -7.43 -10.99 5.33
CA ILE A 183 -7.71 -10.78 3.90
C ILE A 183 -6.84 -9.66 3.33
N PHE A 184 -6.87 -8.47 3.93
CA PHE A 184 -6.12 -7.33 3.39
C PHE A 184 -4.60 -7.52 3.49
N PRO A 185 -4.03 -8.01 4.61
CA PRO A 185 -2.60 -8.28 4.69
C PRO A 185 -2.15 -9.36 3.69
N VAL A 186 -2.82 -10.51 3.64
CA VAL A 186 -2.39 -11.63 2.79
C VAL A 186 -2.56 -11.31 1.31
N LEU A 187 -3.73 -10.84 0.90
CA LEU A 187 -3.96 -10.50 -0.52
C LEU A 187 -3.17 -9.27 -0.93
N GLY A 188 -3.07 -8.26 -0.06
CA GLY A 188 -2.28 -7.06 -0.32
C GLY A 188 -0.83 -7.42 -0.60
N LEU A 189 -0.19 -8.17 0.31
CA LEU A 189 1.20 -8.60 0.17
C LEU A 189 1.41 -9.51 -1.04
N PHE A 190 0.51 -10.49 -1.25
CA PHE A 190 0.63 -11.42 -2.38
C PHE A 190 0.55 -10.70 -3.73
N ILE A 191 -0.34 -9.71 -3.86
CA ILE A 191 -0.46 -8.93 -5.08
C ILE A 191 0.75 -8.01 -5.24
N THR A 192 1.14 -7.27 -4.20
CA THR A 192 2.21 -6.26 -4.31
C THR A 192 3.60 -6.86 -4.48
N GLU A 193 3.91 -7.98 -3.82
CA GLU A 193 5.25 -8.59 -3.85
C GLU A 193 5.34 -9.88 -4.66
N GLY A 194 4.22 -10.58 -4.85
CA GLY A 194 4.17 -11.78 -5.69
C GLY A 194 3.84 -11.43 -7.13
N ALA A 195 2.62 -10.93 -7.35
CA ALA A 195 2.09 -10.76 -8.70
C ALA A 195 2.72 -9.60 -9.48
N ILE A 196 2.87 -8.43 -8.86
CA ILE A 196 3.34 -7.22 -9.56
C ILE A 196 4.81 -7.33 -9.99
N PRO A 197 5.78 -7.72 -9.13
CA PRO A 197 7.17 -7.81 -9.54
C PRO A 197 7.39 -8.91 -10.58
N PHE A 198 6.64 -10.01 -10.46
CA PHE A 198 6.63 -11.07 -11.47
C PHE A 198 6.16 -10.53 -12.82
N ALA A 199 5.01 -9.86 -12.89
CA ALA A 199 4.50 -9.28 -14.13
C ALA A 199 5.41 -8.15 -14.68
N ALA A 200 6.02 -7.36 -13.81
CA ALA A 200 6.90 -6.26 -14.20
C ALA A 200 8.26 -6.72 -14.74
N ALA A 201 8.69 -7.94 -14.43
CA ALA A 201 9.97 -8.48 -14.90
C ALA A 201 10.00 -8.71 -16.42
N ASP A 202 8.89 -9.15 -17.02
CA ASP A 202 8.77 -9.30 -18.48
C ASP A 202 7.30 -9.13 -18.92
N PRO A 203 6.78 -7.90 -18.95
CA PRO A 203 5.35 -7.64 -19.12
C PRO A 203 4.81 -8.10 -20.48
N LEU A 204 5.63 -8.03 -21.53
CA LEU A 204 5.24 -8.42 -22.90
C LEU A 204 5.02 -9.92 -23.03
N LYS A 205 5.64 -10.73 -22.18
CA LYS A 205 5.49 -12.19 -22.22
C LYS A 205 4.56 -12.70 -21.13
N ILE A 206 4.67 -12.13 -19.93
CA ILE A 206 3.95 -12.62 -18.76
C ILE A 206 2.47 -12.26 -18.83
N ILE A 207 2.13 -11.01 -19.21
CA ILE A 207 0.73 -10.58 -19.25
C ILE A 207 -0.06 -11.39 -20.29
N PRO A 208 0.39 -11.54 -21.56
CA PRO A 208 -0.34 -12.37 -22.53
C PRO A 208 -0.43 -13.84 -22.12
N ALA A 209 0.64 -14.41 -21.54
CA ALA A 209 0.62 -15.80 -21.07
C ALA A 209 -0.42 -16.00 -19.94
N CYS A 210 -0.47 -15.09 -18.96
CA CYS A 210 -1.45 -15.13 -17.89
C CYS A 210 -2.89 -14.95 -18.42
N ILE A 211 -3.11 -14.08 -19.42
CA ILE A 211 -4.42 -13.91 -20.06
C ILE A 211 -4.86 -15.20 -20.75
N ILE A 212 -3.98 -15.81 -21.57
CA ILE A 212 -4.31 -17.03 -22.31
C ILE A 212 -4.58 -18.20 -21.34
N GLY A 213 -3.73 -18.38 -20.34
CA GLY A 213 -3.88 -19.45 -19.36
C GLY A 213 -5.13 -19.29 -18.48
N SER A 214 -5.42 -18.07 -18.02
CA SER A 214 -6.64 -17.80 -17.24
C SER A 214 -7.92 -17.92 -18.08
N ALA A 215 -7.88 -17.51 -19.35
CA ALA A 215 -8.99 -17.69 -20.29
C ALA A 215 -9.26 -19.18 -20.57
N LEU A 216 -8.21 -20.00 -20.74
CA LEU A 216 -8.33 -21.45 -20.91
C LEU A 216 -8.92 -22.12 -19.67
N ALA A 217 -8.38 -21.82 -18.49
CA ALA A 217 -8.89 -22.38 -17.24
C ALA A 217 -10.34 -21.98 -16.99
N GLY A 218 -10.68 -20.70 -17.17
CA GLY A 218 -12.05 -20.19 -17.02
C GLY A 218 -13.02 -20.77 -18.04
N GLY A 219 -12.61 -20.87 -19.31
CA GLY A 219 -13.42 -21.43 -20.39
C GLY A 219 -13.71 -22.91 -20.20
N LEU A 220 -12.72 -23.71 -19.80
CA LEU A 220 -12.92 -25.12 -19.47
C LEU A 220 -13.80 -25.29 -18.22
N ALA A 221 -13.61 -24.47 -17.19
CA ALA A 221 -14.45 -24.51 -16.00
C ALA A 221 -15.92 -24.19 -16.33
N MET A 222 -16.17 -23.20 -17.20
CA MET A 222 -17.52 -22.89 -17.71
C MET A 222 -18.09 -24.02 -18.56
N TYR A 223 -17.28 -24.62 -19.45
CA TYR A 223 -17.71 -25.73 -20.30
C TYR A 223 -18.16 -26.95 -19.49
N PHE A 224 -17.46 -27.26 -18.39
CA PHE A 224 -17.81 -28.38 -17.50
C PHE A 224 -18.88 -28.02 -16.47
N GLY A 225 -19.46 -26.81 -16.50
CA GLY A 225 -20.49 -26.39 -15.55
C GLY A 225 -20.00 -26.36 -14.09
N THR A 226 -18.75 -25.94 -13.90
CA THR A 226 -18.09 -25.92 -12.59
C THR A 226 -18.51 -24.68 -11.82
N GLU A 227 -19.27 -24.84 -10.74
CA GLU A 227 -19.78 -23.75 -9.91
C GLU A 227 -19.01 -23.66 -8.59
N LEU A 228 -18.66 -22.43 -8.21
CA LEU A 228 -18.01 -22.11 -6.95
C LEU A 228 -18.98 -21.28 -6.09
N PRO A 229 -19.53 -21.83 -5.01
CA PRO A 229 -20.35 -21.06 -4.07
C PRO A 229 -19.52 -20.13 -3.17
N ALA A 230 -18.19 -20.32 -3.14
CA ALA A 230 -17.30 -19.54 -2.29
C ALA A 230 -16.80 -18.26 -3.00
N PRO A 231 -16.74 -17.11 -2.29
CA PRO A 231 -16.23 -15.85 -2.84
C PRO A 231 -14.69 -15.79 -2.95
N HIS A 232 -14.00 -16.90 -2.67
CA HIS A 232 -12.55 -17.05 -2.74
C HIS A 232 -12.18 -18.18 -3.70
N GLY A 233 -11.09 -18.06 -4.46
CA GLY A 233 -10.58 -19.14 -5.33
C GLY A 233 -9.43 -19.94 -4.70
N GLY A 234 -8.93 -20.96 -5.40
CA GLY A 234 -7.68 -21.67 -5.06
C GLY A 234 -7.84 -23.17 -4.84
N LEU A 235 -6.82 -23.84 -4.29
CA LEU A 235 -6.91 -25.28 -3.99
C LEU A 235 -7.93 -25.57 -2.86
N PHE A 236 -8.21 -24.58 -2.01
CA PHE A 236 -9.06 -24.71 -0.82
C PHE A 236 -10.54 -24.87 -1.13
N VAL A 237 -10.97 -24.60 -2.36
CA VAL A 237 -12.38 -24.70 -2.78
C VAL A 237 -12.76 -26.06 -3.35
N ILE A 238 -11.80 -26.94 -3.61
CA ILE A 238 -12.03 -28.31 -4.15
C ILE A 238 -13.14 -29.08 -3.40
N PRO A 239 -13.26 -29.01 -2.05
CA PRO A 239 -14.26 -29.80 -1.32
C PRO A 239 -15.71 -29.32 -1.51
N ILE A 240 -15.93 -28.10 -2.02
CA ILE A 240 -17.24 -27.43 -2.05
C ILE A 240 -17.69 -27.05 -3.47
N ILE A 241 -17.00 -27.52 -4.50
CA ILE A 241 -17.26 -27.24 -5.92
C ILE A 241 -18.08 -28.34 -6.58
N THR A 242 -18.95 -27.97 -7.52
CA THR A 242 -19.60 -28.93 -8.43
C THR A 242 -18.58 -29.42 -9.47
N HIS A 243 -18.36 -30.74 -9.55
CA HIS A 243 -17.33 -31.40 -10.37
C HIS A 243 -15.86 -31.06 -10.01
N PRO A 244 -15.36 -31.46 -8.82
CA PRO A 244 -14.01 -31.12 -8.35
C PRO A 244 -12.87 -31.58 -9.26
N MET A 245 -13.01 -32.76 -9.89
CA MET A 245 -11.98 -33.30 -10.78
C MET A 245 -11.86 -32.49 -12.09
N MET A 246 -12.99 -31.98 -12.60
CA MET A 246 -13.02 -31.16 -13.81
C MET A 246 -12.50 -29.75 -13.54
N TYR A 247 -12.77 -29.22 -12.34
CA TYR A 247 -12.12 -28.00 -11.85
C TYR A 247 -10.60 -28.15 -11.83
N LEU A 248 -10.09 -29.24 -11.22
CA LEU A 248 -8.66 -29.50 -11.12
C LEU A 248 -8.02 -29.62 -12.50
N PHE A 249 -8.66 -30.35 -13.41
CA PHE A 249 -8.22 -30.50 -14.79
C PHE A 249 -8.11 -29.14 -15.48
N SER A 250 -9.13 -28.27 -15.33
CA SER A 250 -9.16 -26.94 -15.93
C SER A 250 -8.05 -26.02 -15.40
N VAL A 251 -7.81 -26.05 -14.09
CA VAL A 251 -6.73 -25.27 -13.46
C VAL A 251 -5.35 -25.77 -13.90
N VAL A 252 -5.16 -27.09 -13.95
CA VAL A 252 -3.90 -27.71 -14.39
C VAL A 252 -3.63 -27.39 -15.86
N THR A 253 -4.62 -27.54 -16.75
CA THR A 253 -4.44 -27.21 -18.17
C THR A 253 -4.14 -25.73 -18.40
N GLY A 254 -4.84 -24.80 -17.74
CA GLY A 254 -4.53 -23.37 -17.84
C GLY A 254 -3.15 -23.01 -17.28
N SER A 255 -2.74 -23.67 -16.19
CA SER A 255 -1.43 -23.47 -15.57
C SER A 255 -0.30 -24.04 -16.46
N LEU A 256 -0.49 -25.21 -17.06
CA LEU A 256 0.44 -25.80 -18.03
C LEU A 256 0.53 -24.98 -19.32
N ALA A 257 -0.58 -24.43 -19.80
CA ALA A 257 -0.58 -23.52 -20.94
C ALA A 257 0.21 -22.24 -20.61
N THR A 258 0.00 -21.65 -19.44
CA THR A 258 0.78 -20.49 -18.98
C THR A 258 2.27 -20.83 -18.89
N ALA A 259 2.60 -21.97 -18.29
CA ALA A 259 3.98 -22.44 -18.14
C ALA A 259 4.64 -22.75 -19.48
N GLY A 260 3.92 -23.34 -20.43
CA GLY A 260 4.41 -23.63 -21.78
C GLY A 260 4.64 -22.36 -22.60
N ILE A 261 3.74 -21.37 -22.51
CA ILE A 261 3.90 -20.07 -23.18
C ILE A 261 5.08 -19.32 -22.56
N ILE A 262 5.15 -19.22 -21.23
CA ILE A 262 6.28 -18.56 -20.56
C ILE A 262 7.58 -19.32 -20.86
N GLY A 263 7.60 -20.65 -20.82
CA GLY A 263 8.79 -21.47 -21.08
C GLY A 263 9.28 -21.44 -22.52
N THR A 264 8.40 -21.18 -23.50
CA THR A 264 8.79 -21.01 -24.91
C THR A 264 9.21 -19.57 -25.23
N LEU A 265 8.65 -18.56 -24.55
CA LEU A 265 9.01 -17.17 -24.75
C LEU A 265 10.18 -16.68 -23.85
N LYS A 266 10.42 -17.30 -22.69
CA LYS A 266 11.67 -17.13 -21.93
C LYS A 266 12.70 -18.10 -22.49
N LYS A 267 13.59 -17.59 -23.35
CA LYS A 267 14.86 -18.27 -23.62
C LYS A 267 15.64 -18.33 -22.30
N GLU A 268 16.14 -19.50 -21.94
CA GLU A 268 17.03 -19.67 -20.78
C GLU A 268 18.18 -18.66 -20.86
N ILE A 269 18.38 -17.91 -19.78
CA ILE A 269 19.62 -17.20 -19.49
C ILE A 269 20.38 -18.08 -18.51
#